data_AF-A0A960VXI2-F1
#
_entry.id   AF-A0A960VXI2-F1
#
_cell.length_a   1.000
_cell.length_b   1.000
_cell.length_c   1.000
_cell.angle_alpha   90.00
_cell.angle_beta   90.00
_cell.angle_gamma   90.00
#
_symmetry.space_group_name_H-M   'P 1'
#
loop_
_entity.id
_entity.type
_entity.pdbx_description
1 polymer ?
#
loop_
_entity_poly.entity_id
_entity_poly.type
_entity_poly.pdbx_seq_one_letter_code
_entity_poly.pdbx_strand_id
1 'polypeptide(L)' 'MKAYEVMGTLNDQKQLLLDEQLLVETPTRVKVIILLQDESNFEFDDDNEEIKKSIKIALEEAREGKRMPIEQLWEGVDAR' A
#
# COMPACT_ATOMS: atom_id res chain seq x y z
N MET A 1 11.42 -22.87 17.87
CA MET A 1 10.63 -22.86 16.61
C MET A 1 11.14 -21.69 15.78
N LYS A 2 11.46 -21.90 14.51
CA LYS A 2 11.98 -20.86 13.61
C LYS A 2 10.95 -20.63 12.51
N ALA A 3 10.50 -19.39 12.35
CA ALA A 3 9.54 -19.01 11.32
C ALA A 3 10.31 -18.49 10.10
N TYR A 4 9.85 -18.87 8.90
CA TYR A 4 10.34 -18.36 7.63
C TYR A 4 9.16 -17.70 6.93
N GLU A 5 9.32 -16.46 6.53
CA GLU A 5 8.36 -15.73 5.72
C GLU A 5 8.86 -15.77 4.27
N VAL A 6 8.09 -16.40 3.40
CA VAL A 6 8.39 -16.53 1.97
C VAL A 6 7.09 -16.28 1.23
N MET A 7 7.18 -15.53 0.13
CA MET A 7 6.04 -15.28 -0.74
C MET A 7 5.67 -16.56 -1.49
N GLY A 8 4.37 -16.76 -1.65
CA GLY A 8 3.86 -17.90 -2.40
C GLY A 8 2.52 -17.55 -3.01
N THR A 9 2.32 -18.05 -4.22
CA THR A 9 1.09 -17.83 -4.98
C THR A 9 0.16 -19.03 -4.80
N LEU A 10 -1.11 -18.76 -4.52
CA LEU A 10 -2.17 -19.76 -4.62
C LEU A 10 -2.61 -19.87 -6.07
N ASN A 11 -2.44 -21.05 -6.67
CA ASN A 11 -2.90 -21.30 -8.04
C ASN A 11 -4.43 -21.56 -8.08
N ASP A 12 -5.00 -21.65 -9.29
CA ASP A 12 -6.43 -21.94 -9.52
C ASP A 12 -6.89 -23.27 -8.91
N GLN A 13 -5.96 -24.19 -8.66
CA GLN A 13 -6.21 -25.48 -8.03
C GLN A 13 -6.13 -25.42 -6.49
N LYS A 14 -5.97 -24.22 -5.91
CA LYS A 14 -5.82 -23.96 -4.47
C LYS A 14 -4.57 -24.58 -3.86
N GLN A 15 -3.53 -24.78 -4.67
CA GLN A 15 -2.22 -25.22 -4.20
C GLN A 15 -1.33 -24.00 -3.97
N LEU A 16 -0.61 -24.01 -2.84
CA LEU A 16 0.39 -22.99 -2.52
C LEU A 16 1.69 -23.35 -3.25
N LEU A 17 2.07 -22.54 -4.22
CA LEU A 17 3.41 -22.57 -4.81
C LEU A 17 4.25 -21.52 -4.11
N LEU A 18 5.41 -21.92 -3.60
CA LEU A 18 6.40 -20.98 -3.05
C LEU A 18 7.24 -20.44 -4.20
N ASP A 19 7.49 -19.12 -4.19
CA ASP A 19 8.31 -18.49 -5.23
C ASP A 19 9.77 -18.92 -5.12
N GLU A 20 10.20 -19.28 -3.90
CA GLU A 20 11.56 -19.73 -3.59
C GLU A 20 11.54 -21.03 -2.77
N GLN A 21 12.60 -21.83 -2.92
CA GLN A 21 12.76 -23.06 -2.15
C GLN A 21 13.08 -22.75 -0.69
N LEU A 22 12.35 -23.42 0.22
CA LEU A 22 12.68 -23.39 1.64
C LEU A 22 13.99 -24.15 1.86
N LEU A 23 15.03 -23.42 2.28
CA LEU A 23 16.32 -23.97 2.66
C LEU A 23 16.22 -24.67 4.03
N VAL A 24 15.56 -25.82 4.04
CA VAL A 24 15.46 -26.70 5.22
C VAL A 24 16.43 -27.86 5.03
N GLU A 25 17.37 -28.01 5.95
CA GLU A 25 18.46 -29.00 5.85
C GLU A 25 17.97 -30.46 5.94
N THR A 26 16.79 -30.68 6.53
CA THR A 26 16.23 -32.02 6.74
C THR A 26 14.75 -32.08 6.36
N PRO A 27 14.27 -33.18 5.74
CA PRO A 27 12.85 -33.40 5.51
C PRO A 27 12.11 -33.37 6.85
N THR A 28 11.24 -32.39 7.06
CA THR A 28 10.56 -32.17 8.34
C THR A 28 9.16 -31.65 8.09
N ARG A 29 8.22 -32.05 8.95
CA ARG A 29 6.85 -31.54 8.91
C ARG A 29 6.82 -30.08 9.38
N VAL A 30 6.33 -29.18 8.53
CA VAL A 30 6.22 -27.76 8.82
C VAL A 30 4.76 -27.34 9.00
N LYS A 31 4.53 -26.26 9.76
CA LYS A 31 3.22 -25.59 9.86
C LYS A 31 3.23 -24.39 8.92
N VAL A 32 2.30 -24.36 7.99
CA VAL A 32 2.14 -23.25 7.02
C VAL A 32 1.02 -22.34 7.52
N ILE A 33 1.28 -21.04 7.56
CA ILE A 33 0.28 -20.00 7.86
C ILE A 33 0.17 -19.16 6.59
N ILE A 34 -1.04 -19.06 6.03
CA ILE A 34 -1.32 -18.28 4.83
C ILE A 34 -2.06 -17.03 5.29
N LEU A 35 -1.48 -15.85 5.00
CA LEU A 35 -2.15 -14.57 5.20
C LEU A 35 -2.71 -14.13 3.85
N LEU A 36 -4.03 -14.05 3.77
CA LEU A 36 -4.72 -13.45 2.62
C LEU A 36 -4.99 -12.00 2.99
N GLN A 37 -4.60 -11.07 2.13
CA GLN A 37 -5.00 -9.68 2.26
C GLN A 37 -6.46 -9.59 1.79
N ASP A 38 -7.36 -9.25 2.70
CA ASP A 38 -8.73 -8.93 2.34
C ASP A 38 -8.71 -7.67 1.48
N GLU A 39 -8.92 -7.83 0.16
CA GLU A 39 -9.14 -6.70 -0.75
C GLU A 39 -10.47 -5.97 -0.47
N SER A 40 -11.30 -6.54 0.41
CA SER A 40 -12.65 -6.08 0.74
C SER A 40 -12.71 -4.78 1.57
N ASN A 41 -11.56 -4.19 1.95
CA ASN A 41 -11.55 -2.98 2.78
C ASN A 41 -11.03 -1.72 2.07
N PHE A 42 -10.85 -1.76 0.75
CA PHE A 42 -10.73 -0.55 -0.07
C PHE A 42 -12.10 -0.12 -0.59
N GLU A 43 -13.08 0.05 0.31
CA GLU A 43 -14.17 1.00 0.04
C GLU A 43 -13.55 2.40 0.10
N PHE A 44 -12.86 2.80 -0.98
CA PHE A 44 -12.80 4.21 -1.29
C PHE A 44 -14.24 4.62 -1.53
N ASP A 45 -14.78 5.44 -0.64
CA ASP A 45 -16.06 6.09 -0.86
C ASP A 45 -15.94 6.89 -2.17
N ASP A 46 -16.36 6.26 -3.27
CA ASP A 46 -16.16 6.73 -4.66
C ASP A 46 -16.93 8.04 -4.92
N ASP A 47 -17.77 8.43 -3.96
CA ASP A 47 -18.57 9.64 -3.85
C ASP A 47 -17.86 10.83 -3.16
N ASN A 48 -16.53 10.84 -3.07
CA ASN A 48 -15.83 12.04 -2.58
C ASN A 48 -15.66 13.11 -3.67
N GLU A 49 -16.79 13.56 -4.23
CA GLU A 49 -16.88 14.65 -5.22
C GLU A 49 -16.20 15.93 -4.73
N GLU A 50 -16.15 16.14 -3.41
CA GLU A 50 -15.43 17.24 -2.78
C GLU A 50 -13.91 17.14 -3.01
N ILE A 51 -13.33 15.94 -2.85
CA ILE A 51 -11.91 15.70 -3.13
C ILE A 51 -11.62 15.93 -4.62
N LYS A 52 -12.43 15.37 -5.52
CA LYS A 52 -12.25 15.56 -6.98
C LYS A 52 -12.31 17.05 -7.36
N LYS A 53 -13.24 17.80 -6.77
CA LYS A 53 -13.36 19.25 -6.96
C LYS A 53 -12.14 20.00 -6.42
N SER A 54 -11.67 19.65 -5.22
CA SER A 54 -10.49 20.27 -4.61
C SER A 54 -9.22 20.07 -5.45
N ILE A 55 -9.03 18.86 -6.00
CA ILE A 55 -7.90 18.53 -6.87
C ILE A 55 -7.98 19.32 -8.17
N LYS A 56 -9.17 19.42 -8.78
CA LYS A 56 -9.37 20.19 -10.02
C LYS A 56 -9.02 21.66 -9.81
N ILE A 57 -9.50 22.26 -8.72
CA ILE A 57 -9.21 23.66 -8.37
C ILE A 57 -7.71 23.86 -8.18
N ALA A 58 -7.06 23.01 -7.37
CA ALA A 58 -5.62 23.11 -7.12
C ALA A 58 -4.79 22.98 -8.42
N LEU A 59 -5.23 22.13 -9.35
CA LEU A 59 -4.58 21.98 -10.65
C LEU A 59 -4.76 23.21 -11.54
N GLU A 60 -5.95 23.84 -11.56
CA GLU A 60 -6.19 25.08 -12.28
C GLU A 60 -5.35 26.23 -11.71
N GLU A 61 -5.32 26.39 -10.38
CA GLU A 61 -4.48 27.38 -9.70
C GLU A 61 -2.98 27.19 -10.00
N ALA A 62 -2.51 25.94 -9.98
CA ALA A 62 -1.14 25.63 -10.34
C ALA A 62 -0.83 25.96 -11.81
N ARG A 63 -1.79 25.80 -12.72
CA ARG A 63 -1.64 26.18 -14.15
C ARG A 63 -1.63 27.70 -14.34
N GLU A 64 -2.40 28.42 -13.56
CA GLU A 64 -2.43 29.90 -13.54
C GLU A 64 -1.23 30.53 -12.82
N GLY A 65 -0.33 29.71 -12.25
CA GLY A 65 0.85 30.19 -11.53
C GLY A 65 0.55 30.67 -10.11
N LYS A 66 -0.67 30.44 -9.61
CA LYS A 66 -1.07 30.67 -8.21
C LYS A 66 -0.46 29.56 -7.35
N ARG A 67 0.83 29.72 -7.04
CA ARG A 67 1.60 28.76 -6.23
C ARG A 67 2.30 29.52 -5.12
N MET A 68 2.41 28.89 -3.97
CA MET A 68 3.23 29.39 -2.86
C MET A 68 4.64 28.80 -3.00
N PRO A 69 5.71 29.62 -2.96
CA PRO A 69 7.08 29.14 -2.83
C PRO A 69 7.21 28.26 -1.59
N ILE A 70 8.01 27.19 -1.69
CA ILE A 70 8.19 26.25 -0.58
C ILE A 70 8.77 26.90 0.68
N GLU A 71 9.54 27.97 0.52
CA GLU A 71 10.11 28.76 1.62
C GLU A 71 9.02 29.50 2.42
N GLN A 72 7.95 29.94 1.74
CA GLN A 72 6.81 30.62 2.36
C GLN A 72 5.82 29.65 3.02
N LEU A 73 5.86 28.36 2.66
CA LEU A 73 4.99 27.34 3.25
C LEU A 73 5.29 27.12 4.75
N TRP A 74 6.52 27.40 5.16
CA TRP A 74 6.98 27.26 6.55
C TRP A 74 6.73 28.53 7.38
N GLU A 75 6.40 29.66 6.75
CA GLU A 75 6.08 30.91 7.46
C GLU A 75 4.78 30.74 8.27
N GLY A 76 4.90 30.70 9.59
CA GLY A 76 3.77 30.51 10.52
C GLY A 76 3.51 29.06 10.95
N VAL A 77 4.25 28.10 10.40
CA VAL A 77 4.30 26.70 10.90
C VAL A 77 5.45 26.51 11.90
N ASP A 78 6.25 27.56 12.13
CA ASP A 78 7.39 27.54 13.03
C ASP A 78 6.99 27.08 14.45
N ALA A 79 7.67 26.03 14.90
CA ALA A 79 7.32 25.25 16.08
C ALA A 79 7.39 26.11 17.35
N ARG A 80 6.26 26.21 18.06
CA ARG A 80 6.24 26.58 19.47
C ARG A 80 6.50 25.38 20.36
#